data_AF-A0A6J5X3U3-F1
#
_entry.id   AF-A0A6J5X3U3-F1
#
_cell.length_a   1.000
_cell.length_b   1.000
_cell.length_c   1.000
_cell.angle_alpha   90.00
_cell.angle_beta   90.00
_cell.angle_gamma   90.00
#
_symmetry.space_group_name_H-M   'P 1'
#
loop_
_entity.id
_entity.type
_entity.pdbx_description
1 polymer ?
#
loop_
_entity_poly.entity_id
_entity_poly.type
_entity_poly.pdbx_seq_one_letter_code
_entity_poly.pdbx_strand_id
1 'polypeptide(L)'
;MDVRFNLYPPCSRPDVVLGVKPHADGTIITLLLQDKQVEGLQFFKDDQWFRSPIVPEALLINVGDQAEILSNGKFKSPIHRVVINPDKERFSLAAFCIPESDKEIEPFESLVKESTPRLYKKVKDYSGIFFEYHYQQGRRPIEAAKI
;
A
#
# COMPACT_ATOMS: atom_id res chain seq x y z
N MET A 1 -11.11 -7.29 8.87
CA MET A 1 -11.16 -6.33 7.75
C MET A 1 -11.29 -4.98 8.39
N ASP A 2 -10.31 -4.10 8.16
CA ASP A 2 -10.29 -2.79 8.79
C ASP A 2 -10.68 -1.74 7.76
N VAL A 3 -11.44 -0.73 8.18
CA VAL A 3 -11.91 0.33 7.28
C VAL A 3 -11.45 1.68 7.79
N ARG A 4 -10.90 2.49 6.88
CA ARG A 4 -10.42 3.84 7.17
C ARG A 4 -11.11 4.85 6.28
N PHE A 5 -11.78 5.80 6.93
CA PHE A 5 -12.32 6.99 6.30
C PHE A 5 -11.25 8.08 6.33
N ASN A 6 -10.93 8.65 5.18
CA ASN A 6 -9.96 9.73 5.08
C ASN A 6 -10.65 10.98 4.56
N LEU A 7 -10.43 12.10 5.27
CA LEU A 7 -10.75 13.45 4.84
C LEU A 7 -9.43 14.20 4.65
N TYR A 8 -9.22 14.77 3.46
CA TYR A 8 -8.09 15.63 3.15
C TYR A 8 -8.62 17.04 2.90
N PRO A 9 -8.48 17.98 3.86
CA PRO A 9 -8.91 19.36 3.67
C PRO A 9 -8.12 20.08 2.57
N PRO A 10 -8.67 21.16 1.99
CA PRO A 10 -7.90 22.03 1.11
C PRO A 10 -6.69 22.61 1.84
N CYS A 11 -5.59 22.84 1.12
CA CYS A 11 -4.40 23.46 1.70
C CYS A 11 -3.84 24.52 0.76
N SER A 12 -3.60 25.73 1.28
CA SER A 12 -3.02 26.85 0.51
C SER A 12 -1.58 26.62 0.04
N ARG A 13 -0.91 25.58 0.56
CA ARG A 13 0.47 25.23 0.25
C ARG A 13 0.61 23.75 -0.12
N PRO A 14 -0.11 23.27 -1.16
CA PRO A 14 -0.12 21.85 -1.52
C PRO A 14 1.23 21.37 -2.08
N ASP A 15 2.14 22.29 -2.39
CA ASP A 15 3.50 22.06 -2.87
C ASP A 15 4.46 21.52 -1.79
N VAL A 16 4.17 21.77 -0.50
CA VAL A 16 5.05 21.41 0.62
C VAL A 16 4.42 20.43 1.62
N VAL A 17 3.16 20.03 1.41
CA VAL A 17 2.47 19.05 2.25
C VAL A 17 1.91 17.90 1.44
N LEU A 18 1.79 16.74 2.08
CA LEU A 18 1.12 15.57 1.54
C LEU A 18 -0.07 15.22 2.43
N GLY A 19 -1.15 14.76 1.82
CA GLY A 19 -2.29 14.18 2.55
C GLY A 19 -1.90 12.87 3.21
N VAL A 20 -1.12 12.04 2.51
CA VAL A 20 -0.46 10.84 3.06
C VAL A 20 0.94 10.74 2.49
N LYS A 21 1.93 10.50 3.35
CA LYS A 21 3.34 10.29 2.96
C LYS A 21 3.49 9.05 2.05
N PRO A 22 4.57 8.97 1.23
CA PRO A 22 4.88 7.77 0.46
C PRO A 22 4.96 6.53 1.36
N HIS A 23 4.19 5.50 1.01
CA HIS A 23 4.19 4.21 1.70
C HIS A 23 3.68 3.10 0.77
N ALA A 24 3.84 1.85 1.18
CA ALA A 24 3.14 0.72 0.61
C ALA A 24 2.21 0.13 1.68
N ASP A 25 1.17 -0.57 1.26
CA ASP A 25 0.22 -1.17 2.20
C ASP A 25 0.77 -2.46 2.80
N GLY A 26 0.64 -2.63 4.11
CA GLY A 26 0.98 -3.87 4.82
C GLY A 26 -0.06 -4.98 4.66
N THR A 27 -0.94 -4.91 3.66
CA THR A 27 -2.10 -5.79 3.48
C THR A 27 -1.82 -6.92 2.48
N ILE A 28 -2.80 -7.82 2.29
CA ILE A 28 -2.87 -8.64 1.06
C ILE A 28 -3.44 -7.77 -0.07
N ILE A 29 -4.63 -7.25 0.14
CA ILE A 29 -5.36 -6.40 -0.82
C ILE A 29 -5.96 -5.22 -0.06
N THR A 30 -5.96 -4.06 -0.70
CA THR A 30 -6.70 -2.87 -0.28
C THR A 30 -7.73 -2.54 -1.35
N LEU A 31 -8.98 -2.31 -0.92
CA LEU A 31 -10.06 -1.78 -1.76
C LEU A 31 -10.27 -0.32 -1.41
N LEU A 32 -10.20 0.55 -2.41
CA LEU A 32 -10.30 1.98 -2.24
C LEU A 32 -11.48 2.54 -3.05
N LEU A 33 -12.44 3.09 -2.33
CA LEU A 33 -13.43 4.00 -2.90
C LEU A 33 -12.84 5.41 -2.91
N GLN A 34 -12.55 5.92 -4.10
CA GLN A 34 -12.02 7.27 -4.28
C GLN A 34 -13.14 8.32 -4.24
N ASP A 35 -12.73 9.56 -4.05
CA ASP A 35 -13.57 10.73 -4.29
C ASP A 35 -14.15 10.69 -5.71
N LYS A 36 -15.37 11.21 -5.88
CA LYS A 36 -16.06 11.23 -7.17
C LYS A 36 -15.50 12.28 -8.14
N GLN A 37 -14.84 13.32 -7.63
CA GLN A 37 -14.43 14.48 -8.42
C GLN A 37 -13.02 14.98 -8.12
N VAL A 38 -12.46 14.69 -6.94
CA VAL A 38 -11.19 15.25 -6.49
C VAL A 38 -10.08 14.20 -6.50
N GLU A 39 -9.20 14.30 -7.49
CA GLU A 39 -8.02 13.43 -7.60
C GLU A 39 -7.04 13.69 -6.43
N GLY A 40 -6.13 12.75 -6.19
CA GLY A 40 -5.07 12.95 -5.19
C GLY A 40 -4.17 11.74 -4.97
N LEU A 41 -4.64 10.54 -5.26
CA LEU A 41 -3.81 9.33 -5.16
C LEU A 41 -2.77 9.28 -6.29
N GLN A 42 -1.52 9.00 -5.91
CA GLN A 42 -0.43 8.77 -6.84
C GLN A 42 0.33 7.48 -6.51
N PHE A 43 0.76 6.76 -7.54
CA PHE A 43 1.62 5.58 -7.44
C PHE A 43 3.01 5.88 -8.00
N PHE A 44 4.04 5.36 -7.35
CA PHE A 44 5.41 5.49 -7.79
C PHE A 44 5.82 4.31 -8.65
N LYS A 45 6.34 4.57 -9.84
CA LYS A 45 6.84 3.58 -10.79
C LYS A 45 7.91 4.22 -11.66
N ASP A 46 8.97 3.49 -12.00
CA ASP A 46 10.03 3.95 -12.92
C ASP A 46 10.55 5.37 -12.59
N ASP A 47 10.83 5.60 -11.30
CA ASP A 47 11.29 6.87 -10.73
C ASP A 47 10.35 8.07 -10.90
N GLN A 48 9.08 7.81 -11.18
CA GLN A 48 8.07 8.82 -11.45
C GLN A 48 6.77 8.57 -10.67
N TRP A 49 6.04 9.66 -10.38
CA TRP A 49 4.73 9.62 -9.75
C TRP A 49 3.62 9.69 -10.79
N PHE A 50 2.80 8.64 -10.85
CA PHE A 50 1.65 8.54 -11.73
C PHE A 50 0.38 8.77 -10.95
N ARG A 51 -0.50 9.62 -11.47
CA ARG A 51 -1.81 9.86 -10.87
C ARG A 51 -2.75 8.69 -11.16
N SER A 52 -3.48 8.25 -10.14
CA SER A 52 -4.62 7.36 -10.35
C SER A 52 -5.79 8.17 -10.89
N PRO A 53 -6.39 7.81 -12.04
CA PRO A 53 -7.60 8.46 -12.50
C PRO A 53 -8.76 8.13 -11.57
N ILE A 54 -9.75 9.03 -11.52
CA ILE A 54 -11.08 8.71 -11.00
C ILE A 54 -11.86 8.01 -12.12
N VAL A 55 -12.24 6.76 -11.87
CA VAL A 55 -13.13 6.02 -12.76
C VAL A 55 -14.51 5.97 -12.09
N PRO A 56 -15.56 6.51 -12.71
CA PRO A 56 -16.92 6.46 -12.15
C PRO A 56 -17.33 5.05 -11.75
N GLU A 57 -17.93 4.90 -10.58
CA GLU A 57 -18.47 3.64 -10.05
C GLU A 57 -17.44 2.52 -9.86
N ALA A 58 -16.15 2.82 -9.96
CA ALA A 58 -15.09 1.85 -9.75
C ALA A 58 -14.55 1.88 -8.31
N LEU A 59 -14.13 0.71 -7.86
CA LEU A 59 -13.20 0.58 -6.75
C LEU A 59 -11.80 0.40 -7.32
N LEU A 60 -10.84 1.15 -6.77
CA LEU A 60 -9.43 0.87 -7.01
C LEU A 60 -9.00 -0.27 -6.10
N ILE A 61 -8.29 -1.25 -6.66
CA ILE A 61 -7.72 -2.37 -5.92
C ILE A 61 -6.20 -2.28 -6.05
N ASN A 62 -5.49 -2.26 -4.92
CA ASN A 62 -4.04 -2.44 -4.90
C ASN A 62 -3.65 -3.64 -4.03
N VAL A 63 -2.57 -4.30 -4.43
CA VAL A 63 -1.94 -5.37 -3.65
C VAL A 63 -0.98 -4.76 -2.64
N GLY A 64 -0.88 -5.36 -1.46
CA GLY A 64 0.06 -4.95 -0.42
C GLY A 64 1.26 -5.89 -0.29
N ASP A 65 2.10 -5.60 0.69
CA ASP A 65 3.35 -6.30 0.95
C ASP A 65 3.12 -7.81 1.18
N GLN A 66 2.04 -8.19 1.87
CA GLN A 66 1.77 -9.61 2.16
C GLN A 66 1.41 -10.39 0.90
N ALA A 67 0.72 -9.77 -0.07
CA ALA A 67 0.49 -10.41 -1.38
C ALA A 67 1.80 -10.54 -2.19
N GLU A 68 2.70 -9.55 -2.09
CA GLU A 68 4.03 -9.66 -2.71
C GLU A 68 4.84 -10.82 -2.10
N ILE A 69 4.86 -10.95 -0.77
CA ILE A 69 5.53 -12.06 -0.06
C ILE A 69 4.93 -13.41 -0.48
N LEU A 70 3.62 -13.60 -0.35
CA LEU A 70 2.93 -14.85 -0.69
C LEU A 70 3.15 -15.26 -2.16
N SER A 71 3.21 -14.29 -3.06
CA SER A 71 3.40 -14.53 -4.49
C SER A 71 4.85 -14.73 -4.93
N ASN A 72 5.80 -14.79 -3.99
CA ASN A 72 7.24 -14.80 -4.23
C ASN A 72 7.69 -13.64 -5.16
N GLY A 73 7.12 -12.45 -4.97
CA GLY A 73 7.49 -11.27 -5.73
C GLY A 73 6.86 -11.14 -7.11
N LYS A 74 5.93 -12.03 -7.50
CA LYS A 74 5.20 -11.91 -8.78
C LYS A 74 4.28 -10.70 -8.80
N PHE A 75 3.53 -10.49 -7.72
CA PHE A 75 2.81 -9.23 -7.51
C PHE A 75 3.74 -8.23 -6.83
N LYS A 76 3.60 -6.95 -7.19
CA LYS A 76 4.40 -5.86 -6.63
C LYS A 76 3.54 -4.95 -5.79
N SER A 77 3.92 -4.80 -4.53
CA SER A 77 3.37 -3.89 -3.54
C SER A 77 3.82 -2.46 -3.86
N PRO A 78 2.95 -1.63 -4.46
CA PRO A 78 3.35 -0.37 -5.03
C PRO A 78 3.48 0.70 -3.93
N ILE A 79 4.51 1.54 -4.06
CA ILE A 79 4.58 2.76 -3.25
C ILE A 79 3.53 3.73 -3.78
N HIS A 80 2.75 4.31 -2.90
CA HIS A 80 1.76 5.31 -3.21
C HIS A 80 1.74 6.42 -2.16
N ARG A 81 1.17 7.56 -2.54
CA ARG A 81 0.99 8.73 -1.68
C ARG A 81 -0.33 9.44 -2.03
N VAL A 82 -0.75 10.37 -1.19
CA VAL A 82 -1.88 11.25 -1.48
C VAL A 82 -1.39 12.70 -1.47
N VAL A 83 -1.58 13.41 -2.59
CA VAL A 83 -1.36 14.86 -2.69
C VAL A 83 -2.64 15.61 -2.34
N ILE A 84 -2.50 16.85 -1.86
CA ILE A 84 -3.63 17.69 -1.44
C ILE A 84 -4.06 18.60 -2.60
N ASN A 85 -5.35 18.83 -2.74
CA ASN A 85 -5.90 19.82 -3.66
C ASN A 85 -5.95 21.20 -2.96
N PRO A 86 -5.56 22.30 -3.62
CA PRO A 86 -5.55 23.62 -2.98
C PRO A 86 -6.93 24.16 -2.61
N ASP A 87 -7.96 23.80 -3.38
CA ASP A 87 -9.26 24.46 -3.35
C ASP A 87 -10.40 23.55 -2.86
N LYS A 88 -10.22 22.23 -2.96
CA LYS A 88 -11.27 21.24 -2.69
C LYS A 88 -10.82 20.22 -1.66
N GLU A 89 -11.73 19.86 -0.76
CA GLU A 89 -11.54 18.70 0.09
C GLU A 89 -11.66 17.41 -0.73
N ARG A 90 -10.96 16.37 -0.29
CA ARG A 90 -11.03 15.03 -0.89
C ARG A 90 -11.44 14.01 0.17
N PHE A 91 -12.37 13.13 -0.18
CA PHE A 91 -12.73 11.98 0.66
C PHE A 91 -12.24 10.67 0.06
N SER A 92 -11.99 9.68 0.90
CA SER A 92 -11.87 8.29 0.44
C SER A 92 -12.17 7.31 1.55
N LEU A 93 -12.61 6.11 1.17
CA LEU A 93 -12.80 4.99 2.07
C LEU A 93 -11.89 3.86 1.61
N ALA A 94 -10.97 3.45 2.48
CA ALA A 94 -10.07 2.34 2.24
C ALA A 94 -10.45 1.16 3.15
N ALA A 95 -10.66 -0.01 2.55
CA ALA A 95 -10.90 -1.27 3.25
C ALA A 95 -9.69 -2.19 3.07
N PHE A 96 -9.14 -2.67 4.19
CA PHE A 96 -7.89 -3.41 4.25
C PHE A 96 -8.16 -4.89 4.54
N CYS A 97 -7.70 -5.76 3.62
CA CYS A 97 -7.67 -7.20 3.81
C CYS A 97 -6.33 -7.61 4.41
N ILE A 98 -6.30 -7.81 5.72
CA ILE A 98 -5.10 -8.15 6.49
C ILE A 98 -5.29 -9.54 7.11
N PRO A 99 -4.34 -10.47 6.96
CA PRO A 99 -4.30 -11.72 7.72
C PRO A 99 -4.30 -11.50 9.23
N GLU A 100 -4.79 -12.50 9.96
CA GLU A 100 -4.70 -12.52 11.42
C GLU A 100 -3.22 -12.54 11.86
N SER A 101 -2.89 -11.82 12.93
CA SER A 101 -1.50 -11.63 13.38
C SER A 101 -0.80 -12.92 13.84
N ASP A 102 -1.56 -13.93 14.22
CA ASP A 102 -1.07 -15.25 14.61
C ASP A 102 -0.71 -16.15 13.42
N LYS A 103 -1.11 -15.77 12.19
CA LYS A 103 -0.80 -16.52 10.97
C LYS A 103 0.61 -16.23 10.49
N GLU A 104 1.27 -17.29 10.06
CA GLU A 104 2.51 -17.18 9.32
C GLU A 104 2.21 -16.93 7.85
N ILE A 105 2.98 -16.04 7.24
CA ILE A 105 2.98 -15.80 5.80
C ILE A 105 4.34 -16.17 5.22
N GLU A 106 4.33 -16.83 4.07
CA GLU A 106 5.53 -17.19 3.32
C GLU A 106 5.18 -17.39 1.85
N PRO A 107 6.17 -17.32 0.94
CA PRO A 107 5.94 -17.63 -0.46
C PRO A 107 5.26 -19.00 -0.65
N PHE A 108 4.22 -19.08 -1.48
CA PHE A 108 3.64 -20.36 -1.84
C PHE A 108 4.69 -21.25 -2.52
N GLU A 109 4.86 -22.49 -2.05
CA GLU A 109 5.89 -23.41 -2.59
C GLU A 109 5.77 -23.63 -4.09
N SER A 110 4.54 -23.64 -4.63
CA SER A 110 4.28 -23.77 -6.07
C SER A 110 4.81 -22.60 -6.92
N LEU A 111 5.17 -21.49 -6.29
CA LEU A 111 5.73 -20.30 -6.92
C LEU A 111 7.26 -20.18 -6.74
N VAL A 112 7.87 -21.07 -5.95
CA VAL A 112 9.32 -21.17 -5.78
C VAL A 112 9.86 -22.15 -6.82
N LYS A 113 10.85 -21.71 -7.61
CA LYS A 113 11.46 -22.49 -8.70
C LYS A 113 12.97 -22.27 -8.72
N GLU A 114 13.72 -23.12 -9.41
CA GLU A 114 15.15 -22.87 -9.64
C GLU A 114 15.40 -21.52 -10.34
N SER A 115 14.55 -21.15 -11.31
CA SER A 115 14.61 -19.87 -12.01
C SER A 115 14.11 -18.67 -11.19
N THR A 116 13.44 -18.92 -10.07
CA THR A 116 12.85 -17.90 -9.20
C THR A 116 12.92 -18.42 -7.77
N PRO A 117 14.13 -18.37 -7.17
CA PRO A 117 14.33 -18.89 -5.82
C PRO A 117 13.47 -18.14 -4.83
N ARG A 118 13.37 -18.66 -3.61
CA ARG A 118 12.64 -18.02 -2.54
C ARG A 118 13.25 -16.64 -2.26
N LEU A 119 12.44 -15.59 -2.35
CA LEU A 119 12.87 -14.20 -2.14
C LEU A 119 12.56 -13.69 -0.73
N TYR A 120 11.60 -14.32 -0.05
CA TYR A 120 11.13 -13.90 1.26
C TYR A 120 11.13 -15.08 2.23
N LYS A 121 11.51 -14.80 3.48
CA LYS A 121 11.44 -15.76 4.58
C LYS A 121 10.01 -15.83 5.12
N LYS A 122 9.76 -16.86 5.91
CA LYS A 122 8.53 -17.00 6.70
C LYS A 122 8.47 -15.91 7.76
N VAL A 123 7.33 -15.25 7.87
CA VAL A 123 7.10 -14.14 8.82
C VAL A 123 5.80 -14.37 9.59
N LYS A 124 5.82 -14.07 10.89
CA LYS A 124 4.65 -14.04 11.77
C LYS A 124 4.42 -12.61 12.25
N ASP A 125 3.17 -12.22 12.47
CA ASP A 125 2.79 -10.86 12.87
C ASP A 125 3.41 -9.77 11.99
N TYR A 126 3.16 -9.86 10.67
CA TYR A 126 3.66 -8.87 9.72
C TYR A 126 3.14 -7.46 10.04
N SER A 127 1.96 -7.33 10.65
CA SER A 127 1.41 -6.06 11.12
C SER A 127 2.32 -5.41 12.17
N GLY A 128 2.81 -6.16 13.16
CA GLY A 128 3.78 -5.66 14.13
C GLY A 128 5.07 -5.15 13.47
N ILE A 129 5.63 -5.95 12.55
CA ILE A 129 6.83 -5.58 11.77
C ILE A 129 6.58 -4.33 10.92
N PHE A 130 5.39 -4.23 10.32
CA PHE A 130 4.98 -3.07 9.54
C PHE A 130 5.06 -1.79 10.37
N PHE A 131 4.52 -1.79 11.58
CA PHE A 131 4.56 -0.61 12.43
C PHE A 131 5.98 -0.29 12.91
N GLU A 132 6.77 -1.30 13.28
CA GLU A 132 8.16 -1.11 13.72
C GLU A 132 9.04 -0.52 12.60
N TYR A 133 9.13 -1.17 11.45
CA TYR A 133 10.00 -0.74 10.37
C TYR A 133 9.52 0.55 9.69
N HIS A 134 8.20 0.68 9.46
CA HIS A 134 7.67 1.85 8.75
C HIS A 134 7.68 3.11 9.59
N TYR A 135 7.21 3.04 10.83
CA TYR A 135 7.05 4.25 11.66
C TYR A 135 8.30 4.56 12.47
N GLN A 136 8.98 3.56 13.03
CA GLN A 136 10.12 3.83 13.92
C GLN A 136 11.42 4.01 13.14
N GLN A 137 11.60 3.27 12.04
CA GLN A 137 12.87 3.25 11.30
C GLN A 137 12.83 3.99 9.96
N GLY A 138 11.64 4.36 9.47
CA GLY A 138 11.48 5.00 8.17
C GLY A 138 11.88 4.11 6.99
N ARG A 139 11.86 2.78 7.18
CA ARG A 139 12.24 1.78 6.17
C ARG A 139 11.02 1.16 5.50
N ARG A 140 11.21 0.46 4.38
CA ARG A 140 10.16 -0.38 3.77
C ARG A 140 9.98 -1.63 4.64
N PRO A 141 8.79 -1.89 5.21
CA PRO A 141 8.57 -3.07 6.04
C PRO A 141 8.90 -4.39 5.37
N ILE A 142 8.63 -4.50 4.07
CA ILE A 142 8.88 -5.73 3.31
C ILE A 142 10.36 -6.12 3.28
N GLU A 143 11.29 -5.19 3.53
CA GLU A 143 12.72 -5.49 3.65
C GLU A 143 13.01 -6.44 4.82
N ALA A 144 12.24 -6.34 5.90
CA ALA A 144 12.37 -7.24 7.04
C ALA A 144 12.03 -8.70 6.68
N ALA A 145 11.25 -8.92 5.61
CA ALA A 145 10.83 -10.23 5.12
C ALA A 145 11.75 -10.80 4.02
N LYS A 146 12.65 -10.01 3.45
CA LYS A 146 13.58 -10.50 2.40
C LYS A 146 14.60 -11.48 2.97
N ILE A 147 15.08 -12.39 2.13
CA ILE A 147 16.23 -13.27 2.37
C ILE A 147 17.51 -12.53 1.95
#